data_AF-A0A847EDG1-F1
#
_entry.id   AF-A0A847EDG1-F1
#
_cell.length_a   1.000
_cell.length_b   1.000
_cell.length_c   1.000
_cell.angle_alpha   90.00
_cell.angle_beta   90.00
_cell.angle_gamma   90.00
#
_symmetry.space_group_name_H-M   'P 1'
#
loop_
_entity.id
_entity.type
_entity.pdbx_description
1 polymer ?
#
loop_
_entity_poly.entity_id
_entity_poly.type
_entity_poly.pdbx_seq_one_letter_code
_entity_poly.pdbx_strand_id
1 'polypeptide(L)'
;MPLESPKNFREITKKYASKERKETAFKIREIRHSYFEDVDLIKENLAKINPQKLEKDQEILKIENEINNFENEIRDLKSSIIKTLLNRKEIAILDDQKKIVQQKLKDIICERELLVGKIEELNKRLDNKDKLDEAKNLLQEFYQKQIELFPSYKEREKREFLERIKLEKNDRDAAILKNVIKKYNKAIVHGVRMPQINVGENSLMKDYTSWQIKIKTLIGIEPTISTSSISSNSSRCNYWLPFGAFLNEGTVLAANDGDMGSIALGTETRNFENYKPPLGQMEKVITNAIYTVGRYNEIIVDNPSVCGLYILELKENNYDDKSVTPPHEEIKEMSEELELPVFIIADGKYWDTTYNPKTKKYIKNKEVDNPSLADNKVSEITKTKIKEEILNNFPLKIDGWKDFADIESSACGRELFIKLGYVDILPKIKSKGEKLTINNNEVEKITTYRGAGAEFTLYLKKKENNYILVRSDAVNKEELVQKIESDTVDRIKGDYVYIGHRNAWKLDQPFYGIRDYTEAIGKTISNIKNKIENQKFKSDKEEMFLKTILKRLAYHAYGFSDQAKEFGDTKASEVAYEIAEKVLSYNEYLEVFDRRLGPKGEMRITEKDLEKIE
;
A
#
# COMPACT_ATOMS: atom_id res chain seq x y z
N MET A 1 -14.70 33.38 24.93
CA MET A 1 -14.26 32.26 24.06
C MET A 1 -12.74 32.21 24.11
N PRO A 2 -12.11 31.09 24.49
CA PRO A 2 -10.65 30.99 24.46
C PRO A 2 -10.20 31.11 23.00
N LEU A 3 -9.23 31.99 22.75
CA LEU A 3 -8.62 32.15 21.42
C LEU A 3 -8.01 30.82 20.99
N GLU A 4 -8.63 30.19 19.98
CA GLU A 4 -8.05 29.04 19.27
C GLU A 4 -6.60 29.34 18.84
N SER A 5 -5.76 28.30 18.82
CA SER A 5 -4.31 28.48 18.72
C SER A 5 -3.86 29.34 17.52
N PRO A 6 -2.78 30.13 17.65
CA PRO A 6 -2.19 30.95 16.58
C PRO A 6 -1.85 30.19 15.27
N LYS A 7 -1.79 28.86 15.31
CA LYS A 7 -1.57 28.02 14.13
C LYS A 7 -2.75 28.08 13.15
N ASN A 8 -3.99 28.05 13.65
CA ASN A 8 -5.19 28.00 12.82
C ASN A 8 -5.35 29.30 11.99
N PHE A 9 -5.04 30.44 12.60
CA PHE A 9 -5.11 31.75 11.95
C PHE A 9 -4.08 31.92 10.81
N ARG A 10 -2.86 31.40 10.99
CA ARG A 10 -1.80 31.46 9.97
C ARG A 10 -2.10 30.60 8.75
N GLU A 11 -2.84 29.51 8.92
CA GLU A 11 -3.25 28.61 7.83
C GLU A 11 -4.43 29.18 7.06
N ILE A 12 -5.42 29.73 7.76
CA ILE A 12 -6.58 30.40 7.15
C ILE A 12 -6.13 31.59 6.30
N THR A 13 -5.24 32.44 6.81
CA THR A 13 -4.69 33.57 6.03
C THR A 13 -3.82 33.13 4.85
N LYS A 14 -3.16 31.96 4.93
CA LYS A 14 -2.46 31.36 3.78
C LYS A 14 -3.42 30.95 2.67
N LYS A 15 -4.59 30.41 3.03
CA LYS A 15 -5.60 29.93 2.07
C LYS A 15 -6.38 31.09 1.45
N TYR A 16 -6.85 32.03 2.26
CA TYR A 16 -7.81 33.06 1.82
C TYR A 16 -7.20 34.43 1.52
N ALA A 17 -6.04 34.78 2.09
CA ALA A 17 -5.38 36.07 1.90
C ALA A 17 -3.94 35.93 1.38
N SER A 18 -3.67 34.89 0.59
CA SER A 18 -2.30 34.52 0.18
C SER A 18 -1.57 35.64 -0.57
N LYS A 19 -2.28 36.36 -1.44
CA LYS A 19 -1.75 37.46 -2.25
C LYS A 19 -1.42 38.67 -1.38
N GLU A 20 -2.38 39.16 -0.61
CA GLU A 20 -2.21 40.30 0.30
C GLU A 20 -1.12 40.04 1.35
N ARG A 21 -1.01 38.80 1.85
CA ARG A 21 0.07 38.37 2.74
C ARG A 21 1.44 38.47 2.07
N LYS A 22 1.57 38.05 0.82
CA LYS A 22 2.83 38.14 0.06
C LYS A 22 3.21 39.60 -0.21
N GLU A 23 2.24 40.42 -0.59
CA GLU A 23 2.44 41.86 -0.84
C GLU A 23 2.88 42.59 0.44
N THR A 24 2.20 42.34 1.57
CA THR A 24 2.58 42.92 2.87
C THR A 24 3.97 42.48 3.30
N ALA A 25 4.28 41.18 3.15
CA ALA A 25 5.60 40.67 3.49
C ALA A 25 6.71 41.26 2.61
N PHE A 26 6.42 41.52 1.34
CA PHE A 26 7.34 42.16 0.41
C PHE A 26 7.63 43.61 0.83
N LYS A 27 6.58 44.42 1.08
CA LYS A 27 6.73 45.81 1.56
C LYS A 27 7.52 45.92 2.86
N ILE A 28 7.22 45.06 3.84
CA ILE A 28 7.99 45.00 5.10
C ILE A 28 9.47 44.73 4.84
N ARG A 29 9.76 43.85 3.87
CA ARG A 29 11.13 43.47 3.53
C ARG A 29 11.87 44.64 2.86
N GLU A 30 11.21 45.38 1.98
CA GLU A 30 11.76 46.61 1.36
C GLU A 30 12.06 47.70 2.40
N ILE A 31 11.10 48.00 3.29
CA ILE A 31 11.29 49.00 4.36
C ILE A 31 12.47 48.63 5.27
N ARG A 32 12.55 47.36 5.68
CA ARG A 32 13.66 46.86 6.50
C ARG A 32 14.99 46.93 5.76
N HIS A 33 15.00 46.55 4.49
CA HIS A 33 16.22 46.59 3.68
C HIS A 33 16.75 48.03 3.58
N SER A 34 15.89 48.98 3.24
CA SER A 34 16.26 50.40 3.18
C SER A 34 16.76 50.94 4.52
N TYR A 35 16.16 50.55 5.65
CA TYR A 35 16.65 50.91 6.97
C TYR A 35 18.08 50.40 7.23
N PHE A 36 18.35 49.13 6.92
CA PHE A 36 19.67 48.55 7.18
C PHE A 36 20.75 49.09 6.23
N GLU A 37 20.40 49.40 4.98
CA GLU A 37 21.30 50.10 4.06
C GLU A 37 21.70 51.48 4.59
N ASP A 38 20.73 52.26 5.10
CA ASP A 38 21.01 53.56 5.72
C ASP A 38 21.91 53.42 6.96
N VAL A 39 21.65 52.42 7.81
CA VAL A 39 22.47 52.13 8.99
C VAL A 39 23.90 51.77 8.61
N ASP A 40 24.08 50.92 7.60
CA ASP A 40 25.40 50.51 7.13
C ASP A 40 26.18 51.69 6.54
N LEU A 41 25.51 52.56 5.77
CA LEU A 41 26.10 53.80 5.26
C LEU A 41 26.51 54.76 6.39
N ILE A 42 25.67 54.91 7.42
CA ILE A 42 25.99 55.73 8.60
C ILE A 42 27.21 55.17 9.33
N LYS A 43 27.27 53.85 9.55
CA LYS A 43 28.42 53.19 10.18
C LYS A 43 29.71 53.36 9.38
N GLU A 44 29.64 53.26 8.05
CA GLU A 44 30.79 53.51 7.18
C GLU A 44 31.30 54.95 7.31
N ASN A 45 30.38 55.93 7.36
CA ASN A 45 30.74 57.33 7.55
C ASN A 45 31.34 57.59 8.94
N LEU A 46 30.80 57.00 10.00
CA LEU A 46 31.38 57.07 11.34
C LEU A 46 32.78 56.43 11.39
N ALA A 47 32.99 55.31 10.69
CA ALA A 47 34.29 54.66 10.59
C ALA A 47 35.34 55.53 9.87
N LYS A 48 34.94 56.44 8.97
CA LYS A 48 35.82 57.40 8.30
C LYS A 48 36.09 58.65 9.16
N ILE A 49 35.08 59.15 9.87
CA ILE A 49 35.16 60.41 10.63
C ILE A 49 35.84 60.22 11.99
N ASN A 50 35.63 59.09 12.67
CA ASN A 50 36.22 58.84 14.00
C ASN A 50 37.77 58.86 13.99
N PRO A 51 38.47 58.24 13.02
CA PRO A 51 39.93 58.37 12.91
C PRO A 51 40.40 59.81 12.69
N GLN A 52 39.68 60.59 11.86
CA GLN A 52 40.02 61.99 11.60
C GLN A 52 39.90 62.85 12.86
N LYS A 53 38.85 62.64 13.66
CA LYS A 53 38.70 63.29 14.96
C LYS A 53 39.87 62.93 15.89
N LEU A 54 40.23 61.65 15.95
CA LEU A 54 41.33 61.19 16.80
C LEU A 54 42.68 61.80 16.37
N GLU A 55 42.93 61.91 15.07
CA GLU A 55 44.11 62.58 14.53
C GLU A 55 44.15 64.06 14.94
N LYS A 56 43.01 64.76 14.87
CA LYS A 56 42.90 66.15 15.33
C LYS A 56 43.09 66.29 16.85
N ASP A 57 42.55 65.36 17.64
CA ASP A 57 42.80 65.31 19.10
C ASP A 57 44.31 65.14 19.40
N GLN A 58 45.03 64.31 18.64
CA GLN A 58 46.48 64.15 18.75
C GLN A 58 47.26 65.38 18.28
N GLU A 59 46.80 66.04 17.21
CA GLU A 59 47.41 67.25 16.66
C GLU A 59 47.30 68.41 17.67
N ILE A 60 46.14 68.58 18.30
CA ILE A 60 45.91 69.53 19.39
C ILE A 60 46.93 69.31 20.52
N LEU A 61 47.07 68.06 21.02
CA LEU A 61 48.02 67.75 22.09
C LEU A 61 49.48 68.07 21.73
N LYS A 62 49.89 67.83 20.48
CA LYS A 62 51.24 68.17 20.00
C LYS A 62 51.45 69.69 20.00
N ILE A 63 50.48 70.43 19.48
CA ILE A 63 50.52 71.89 19.39
C ILE A 63 50.50 72.54 20.77
N GLU A 64 49.69 72.01 21.70
CA GLU A 64 49.68 72.46 23.10
C GLU A 64 51.05 72.26 23.77
N ASN A 65 51.69 71.10 23.54
CA ASN A 65 53.05 70.87 24.03
C ASN A 65 54.08 71.82 23.41
N GLU A 66 53.96 72.14 22.11
CA GLU A 66 54.81 73.11 21.43
C GLU A 66 54.65 74.52 22.01
N ILE A 67 53.41 74.95 22.26
CA ILE A 67 53.09 76.21 22.93
C ILE A 67 53.70 76.24 24.33
N ASN A 68 53.59 75.15 25.10
CA ASN A 68 54.18 75.04 26.43
C ASN A 68 55.73 75.11 26.39
N ASN A 69 56.36 74.53 25.37
CA ASN A 69 57.80 74.65 25.18
C ASN A 69 58.22 76.10 24.90
N PHE A 70 57.52 76.79 24.00
CA PHE A 70 57.75 78.23 23.77
C PHE A 70 57.56 79.04 25.05
N GLU A 71 56.54 78.73 25.86
CA GLU A 71 56.32 79.40 27.15
C GLU A 71 57.46 79.19 28.14
N ASN A 72 57.98 77.97 28.23
CA ASN A 72 59.10 77.65 29.11
C ASN A 72 60.40 78.30 28.63
N GLU A 73 60.71 78.27 27.33
CA GLU A 73 61.89 78.94 26.77
C GLU A 73 61.83 80.46 26.97
N ILE A 74 60.68 81.08 26.70
CA ILE A 74 60.47 82.51 26.96
C ILE A 74 60.62 82.81 28.46
N ARG A 75 60.12 81.96 29.34
CA ARG A 75 60.25 82.11 30.80
C ARG A 75 61.71 82.02 31.25
N ASP A 76 62.47 81.07 30.71
CA ASP A 76 63.90 80.88 31.02
C ASP A 76 64.74 82.05 30.53
N LEU A 77 64.47 82.57 29.33
CA LEU A 77 65.11 83.77 28.80
C LEU A 77 64.76 85.05 29.61
N LYS A 78 63.58 85.07 30.26
CA LYS A 78 63.13 86.13 31.17
C LYS A 78 63.56 85.95 32.63
N SER A 79 64.30 84.90 32.97
CA SER A 79 64.66 84.56 34.36
C SER A 79 65.52 85.61 35.10
N SER A 80 66.20 86.53 34.38
CA SER A 80 66.87 87.68 34.98
C SER A 80 66.83 88.92 34.09
N ILE A 81 66.93 90.11 34.71
CA ILE A 81 66.85 91.42 34.04
C ILE A 81 67.97 91.57 32.98
N ILE A 82 69.18 91.09 33.27
CA ILE A 82 70.32 91.16 32.34
C ILE A 82 70.10 90.24 31.14
N LYS A 83 69.62 89.00 31.35
CA LYS A 83 69.31 88.05 30.27
C LYS A 83 68.18 88.55 29.37
N THR A 84 67.14 89.15 29.97
CA THR A 84 65.99 89.71 29.25
C THR A 84 66.42 90.84 28.31
N LEU A 85 67.35 91.71 28.74
CA LEU A 85 67.87 92.81 27.93
C LEU A 85 68.76 92.31 26.79
N LEU A 86 69.60 91.30 27.04
CA LEU A 86 70.49 90.70 26.02
C LEU A 86 69.72 89.87 24.98
N ASN A 87 68.65 89.18 25.37
CA ASN A 87 67.88 88.28 24.50
C ASN A 87 66.55 88.86 23.99
N ARG A 88 66.36 90.18 24.07
CA ARG A 88 65.09 90.86 23.74
C ARG A 88 64.56 90.54 22.33
N LYS A 89 65.45 90.41 21.35
CA LYS A 89 65.09 90.07 19.96
C LYS A 89 64.63 88.62 19.83
N GLU A 90 65.29 87.70 20.53
CA GLU A 90 64.96 86.27 20.54
C GLU A 90 63.63 86.01 21.24
N ILE A 91 63.38 86.67 22.38
CA ILE A 91 62.08 86.63 23.07
C ILE A 91 60.94 87.10 22.16
N ALA A 92 61.14 88.18 21.40
CA ALA A 92 60.12 88.69 20.47
C ALA A 92 59.83 87.71 19.32
N ILE A 93 60.88 87.05 18.80
CA ILE A 93 60.73 86.01 17.76
C ILE A 93 59.94 84.81 18.30
N LEU A 94 60.26 84.33 19.50
CA LEU A 94 59.55 83.21 20.13
C LEU A 94 58.09 83.57 20.46
N ASP A 95 57.81 84.81 20.91
CA ASP A 95 56.43 85.27 21.15
C ASP A 95 55.61 85.34 19.84
N ASP A 96 56.21 85.79 18.74
CA ASP A 96 55.53 85.82 17.44
C ASP A 96 55.31 84.41 16.86
N GLN A 97 56.29 83.50 17.01
CA GLN A 97 56.14 82.09 16.66
C GLN A 97 55.04 81.42 17.50
N LYS A 98 55.01 81.68 18.81
CA LYS A 98 53.94 81.21 19.71
C LYS A 98 52.57 81.68 19.25
N LYS A 99 52.41 82.96 18.87
CA LYS A 99 51.12 83.48 18.35
C LYS A 99 50.67 82.76 17.07
N ILE A 100 51.60 82.47 16.16
CA ILE A 100 51.30 81.72 14.92
C ILE A 100 50.79 80.32 15.28
N VAL A 101 51.46 79.63 16.20
CA VAL A 101 51.08 78.28 16.65
C VAL A 101 49.75 78.30 17.42
N GLN A 102 49.49 79.33 18.23
CA GLN A 102 48.19 79.55 18.88
C GLN A 102 47.05 79.77 17.89
N GLN A 103 47.30 80.44 16.76
CA GLN A 103 46.29 80.58 15.72
C GLN A 103 46.00 79.23 15.05
N LYS A 104 47.04 78.44 14.74
CA LYS A 104 46.86 77.07 14.22
C LYS A 104 46.06 76.18 15.17
N LEU A 105 46.28 76.30 16.49
CA LEU A 105 45.51 75.58 17.50
C LEU A 105 44.02 75.91 17.40
N LYS A 106 43.66 77.19 17.27
CA LYS A 106 42.25 77.61 17.11
C LYS A 106 41.62 77.02 15.85
N ASP A 107 42.36 77.01 14.74
CA ASP A 107 41.86 76.49 13.47
C ASP A 107 41.60 74.98 13.58
N ILE A 108 42.50 74.21 14.21
CA ILE A 108 42.35 72.76 14.41
C ILE A 108 41.23 72.42 15.40
N ILE A 109 41.05 73.22 16.47
CA ILE A 109 39.92 73.07 17.40
C ILE A 109 38.60 73.26 16.65
N CYS A 110 38.50 74.26 15.77
CA CYS A 110 37.32 74.50 14.95
C CYS A 110 37.01 73.31 14.02
N GLU A 111 38.03 72.77 13.34
CA GLU A 111 37.89 71.56 12.51
C GLU A 111 37.41 70.36 13.34
N ARG A 112 37.97 70.17 14.54
CA ARG A 112 37.59 69.09 15.46
C ARG A 112 36.13 69.24 15.93
N GLU A 113 35.67 70.44 16.25
CA GLU A 113 34.28 70.71 16.63
C GLU A 113 33.30 70.40 15.49
N LEU A 114 33.66 70.71 14.24
CA LEU A 114 32.87 70.33 13.07
C LEU A 114 32.74 68.81 12.93
N LEU A 115 33.81 68.06 13.19
CA LEU A 115 33.78 66.59 13.16
C LEU A 115 32.91 66.03 14.30
N VAL A 116 32.97 66.60 15.50
CA VAL A 116 32.11 66.22 16.63
C VAL A 116 30.63 66.47 16.30
N GLY A 117 30.29 67.62 15.75
CA GLY A 117 28.91 67.92 15.32
C GLY A 117 28.38 66.92 14.29
N LYS A 118 29.22 66.53 13.31
CA LYS A 118 28.85 65.49 12.33
C LYS A 118 28.66 64.11 12.98
N ILE A 119 29.51 63.74 13.93
CA ILE A 119 29.36 62.46 14.68
C ILE A 119 28.04 62.44 15.45
N GLU A 120 27.69 63.53 16.13
CA GLU A 120 26.43 63.64 16.87
C GLU A 120 25.20 63.55 15.95
N GLU A 121 25.25 64.20 14.78
CA GLU A 121 24.19 64.11 13.78
C GLU A 121 24.01 62.67 13.26
N LEU A 122 25.12 62.00 12.93
CA LEU A 122 25.10 60.61 12.45
C LEU A 122 24.59 59.64 13.52
N ASN A 123 24.97 59.83 14.79
CA ASN A 123 24.45 59.02 15.90
C ASN A 123 22.95 59.23 16.12
N LYS A 124 22.45 60.48 16.04
CA LYS A 124 21.00 60.75 16.10
C LYS A 124 20.22 60.05 14.99
N ARG A 125 20.79 59.99 13.77
CA ARG A 125 20.20 59.25 12.65
C ARG A 125 20.25 57.74 12.85
N LEU A 126 21.31 57.22 13.48
CA LEU A 126 21.44 55.80 13.82
C LEU A 126 20.39 55.33 14.83
N ASP A 127 20.03 56.20 15.78
CA ASP A 127 19.02 55.93 16.80
C ASP A 127 17.57 56.05 16.29
N ASN A 128 17.36 56.67 15.12
CA ASN A 128 16.05 56.77 14.49
C ASN A 128 15.57 55.39 14.02
N LYS A 129 14.46 54.90 14.57
CA LYS A 129 13.84 53.61 14.24
C LYS A 129 12.50 53.73 13.51
N ASP A 130 12.17 54.90 12.99
CA ASP A 130 10.86 55.21 12.40
C ASP A 130 10.48 54.21 11.30
N LYS A 131 11.42 53.86 10.41
CA LYS A 131 11.21 52.84 9.36
C LYS A 131 10.89 51.44 9.94
N LEU A 132 11.50 51.06 11.05
CA LEU A 132 11.20 49.77 11.69
C LEU A 132 9.83 49.78 12.35
N ASP A 133 9.41 50.92 12.91
CA ASP A 133 8.09 51.09 13.49
C ASP A 133 7.00 51.16 12.41
N GLU A 134 7.27 51.78 11.26
CA GLU A 134 6.42 51.70 10.06
C GLU A 134 6.22 50.24 9.63
N ALA A 135 7.29 49.45 9.52
CA ALA A 135 7.22 48.05 9.16
C ALA A 135 6.42 47.21 10.19
N LYS A 136 6.49 47.55 11.49
CA LYS A 136 5.67 46.91 12.53
C LYS A 136 4.20 47.29 12.40
N ASN A 137 3.90 48.57 12.19
CA ASN A 137 2.53 49.06 12.02
C ASN A 137 1.87 48.41 10.81
N LEU A 138 2.57 48.31 9.67
CA LEU A 138 2.08 47.63 8.48
C LEU A 138 1.76 46.16 8.74
N LEU A 139 2.59 45.47 9.54
CA LEU A 139 2.33 44.08 9.94
C LEU A 139 1.11 43.97 10.86
N GLN A 140 0.97 44.91 11.80
CA GLN A 140 -0.14 44.95 12.75
C GLN A 140 -1.47 45.25 12.05
N GLU A 141 -1.50 46.22 11.15
CA GLU A 141 -2.66 46.56 10.32
C GLU A 141 -3.13 45.35 9.50
N PHE A 142 -2.19 44.63 8.88
CA PHE A 142 -2.51 43.39 8.16
C PHE A 142 -3.20 42.38 9.09
N TYR A 143 -2.61 42.08 10.26
CA TYR A 143 -3.20 41.10 11.18
C TYR A 143 -4.55 41.55 11.73
N GLN A 144 -4.71 42.84 12.05
CA GLN A 144 -5.97 43.39 12.53
C GLN A 144 -7.08 43.23 11.49
N LYS A 145 -6.80 43.58 10.24
CA LYS A 145 -7.72 43.37 9.11
C LYS A 145 -8.08 41.89 8.92
N GLN A 146 -7.12 40.98 9.04
CA GLN A 146 -7.39 39.55 8.93
C GLN A 146 -8.22 39.01 10.11
N ILE A 147 -8.09 39.59 11.31
CA ILE A 147 -8.91 39.22 12.49
C ILE A 147 -10.37 39.59 12.22
N GLU A 148 -10.63 40.76 11.64
CA GLU A 148 -11.98 41.22 11.29
C GLU A 148 -12.62 40.35 10.21
N LEU A 149 -11.83 39.88 9.22
CA LEU A 149 -12.30 38.99 8.17
C LEU A 149 -12.43 37.52 8.61
N PHE A 150 -11.85 37.15 9.75
CA PHE A 150 -11.78 35.77 10.21
C PHE A 150 -13.14 35.06 10.33
N PRO A 151 -14.22 35.68 10.86
CA PRO A 151 -15.54 35.07 10.90
C PRO A 151 -16.07 34.74 9.49
N SER A 152 -15.80 35.60 8.50
CA SER A 152 -16.23 35.38 7.12
C SER A 152 -15.52 34.19 6.46
N TYR A 153 -14.23 33.98 6.79
CA TYR A 153 -13.48 32.81 6.33
C TYR A 153 -14.03 31.52 6.95
N LYS A 154 -14.35 31.51 8.25
CA LYS A 154 -14.96 30.36 8.92
C LYS A 154 -16.34 30.01 8.34
N GLU A 155 -17.19 31.00 8.07
CA GLU A 155 -18.48 30.77 7.42
C GLU A 155 -18.32 30.24 5.99
N ARG A 156 -17.30 30.69 5.26
CA ARG A 156 -16.96 30.14 3.95
C ARG A 156 -16.50 28.68 4.04
N GLU A 157 -15.60 28.33 4.95
CA GLU A 157 -15.17 26.93 5.16
C GLU A 157 -16.33 26.02 5.54
N LYS A 158 -17.20 26.49 6.44
CA LYS A 158 -18.41 25.78 6.82
C LYS A 158 -19.33 25.56 5.61
N ARG A 159 -19.50 26.56 4.74
CA ARG A 159 -20.27 26.43 3.50
C ARG A 159 -19.64 25.42 2.53
N GLU A 160 -18.35 25.53 2.27
CA GLU A 160 -17.58 24.61 1.42
C GLU A 160 -17.69 23.16 1.95
N PHE A 161 -17.63 22.97 3.27
CA PHE A 161 -17.80 21.68 3.93
C PHE A 161 -19.23 21.12 3.79
N LEU A 162 -20.25 21.93 4.03
CA LEU A 162 -21.66 21.53 3.87
C LEU A 162 -21.99 21.21 2.41
N GLU A 163 -21.44 21.98 1.46
CA GLU A 163 -21.58 21.71 0.03
C GLU A 163 -20.93 20.39 -0.35
N ARG A 164 -19.73 20.11 0.17
CA ARG A 164 -19.06 18.81 -0.03
C ARG A 164 -19.91 17.65 0.50
N ILE A 165 -20.43 17.72 1.72
CA ILE A 165 -21.31 16.68 2.29
C ILE A 165 -22.55 16.49 1.40
N LYS A 166 -23.14 17.57 0.90
CA LYS A 166 -24.29 17.51 0.01
C LYS A 166 -23.95 16.79 -1.30
N LEU A 167 -22.78 17.09 -1.90
CA LEU A 167 -22.31 16.41 -3.10
C LEU A 167 -22.03 14.92 -2.83
N GLU A 168 -21.38 14.58 -1.72
CA GLU A 168 -21.11 13.19 -1.32
C GLU A 168 -22.42 12.40 -1.12
N LYS A 169 -23.43 13.03 -0.49
CA LYS A 169 -24.75 12.42 -0.34
C LYS A 169 -25.44 12.22 -1.69
N ASN A 170 -25.42 13.21 -2.56
CA ASN A 170 -26.00 13.10 -3.90
C ASN A 170 -25.33 11.99 -4.73
N ASP A 171 -24.00 11.89 -4.69
CA ASP A 171 -23.27 10.83 -5.36
C ASP A 171 -23.62 9.45 -4.79
N ARG A 172 -23.70 9.32 -3.46
CA ARG A 172 -24.12 8.07 -2.81
C ARG A 172 -25.53 7.67 -3.23
N ASP A 173 -26.48 8.59 -3.19
CA ASP A 173 -27.86 8.33 -3.58
C ASP A 173 -27.99 7.98 -5.07
N ALA A 174 -27.19 8.62 -5.94
CA ALA A 174 -27.11 8.33 -7.36
C ALA A 174 -26.42 6.99 -7.67
N ALA A 175 -25.48 6.56 -6.82
CA ALA A 175 -24.73 5.32 -6.96
C ALA A 175 -25.54 4.06 -6.55
N ILE A 176 -26.60 4.20 -5.76
CA ILE A 176 -27.43 3.05 -5.36
C ILE A 176 -28.03 2.41 -6.61
N LEU A 177 -27.70 1.14 -6.86
CA LEU A 177 -28.09 0.45 -8.10
C LEU A 177 -29.61 0.44 -8.31
N LYS A 178 -30.38 0.22 -7.24
CA LYS A 178 -31.85 0.26 -7.28
C LYS A 178 -32.39 1.61 -7.74
N ASN A 179 -31.74 2.71 -7.39
CA ASN A 179 -32.11 4.05 -7.83
C ASN A 179 -31.77 4.25 -9.32
N VAL A 180 -30.61 3.76 -9.75
CA VAL A 180 -30.19 3.76 -11.16
C VAL A 180 -31.21 3.00 -12.02
N ILE A 181 -31.54 1.76 -11.64
CA ILE A 181 -32.51 0.90 -12.36
C ILE A 181 -33.86 1.62 -12.49
N LYS A 182 -34.39 2.16 -11.37
CA LYS A 182 -35.69 2.88 -11.36
C LYS A 182 -35.66 4.14 -12.21
N LYS A 183 -34.61 4.95 -12.10
CA LYS A 183 -34.52 6.25 -12.77
C LYS A 183 -34.40 6.12 -14.28
N TYR A 184 -33.57 5.19 -14.76
CA TYR A 184 -33.31 5.04 -16.19
C TYR A 184 -34.18 3.97 -16.85
N ASN A 185 -34.91 3.18 -16.07
CA ASN A 185 -35.68 2.02 -16.53
C ASN A 185 -34.84 1.07 -17.41
N LYS A 186 -33.66 0.71 -16.90
CA LYS A 186 -32.71 -0.21 -17.55
C LYS A 186 -32.44 -1.37 -16.64
N ALA A 187 -32.37 -2.58 -17.19
CA ALA A 187 -31.95 -3.73 -16.42
C ALA A 187 -30.43 -3.75 -16.32
N ILE A 188 -29.90 -4.19 -15.19
CA ILE A 188 -28.47 -4.33 -14.98
C ILE A 188 -28.16 -5.82 -14.95
N VAL A 189 -27.23 -6.24 -15.80
CA VAL A 189 -26.90 -7.65 -15.98
C VAL A 189 -25.40 -7.90 -15.87
N HIS A 190 -25.07 -9.08 -15.35
CA HIS A 190 -23.73 -9.63 -15.40
C HIS A 190 -23.75 -10.91 -16.24
N GLY A 191 -22.95 -10.95 -17.32
CA GLY A 191 -22.82 -12.12 -18.16
C GLY A 191 -21.90 -13.17 -17.55
N VAL A 192 -22.31 -14.44 -17.58
CA VAL A 192 -21.53 -15.56 -17.04
C VAL A 192 -21.03 -16.45 -18.17
N ARG A 193 -19.71 -16.54 -18.28
CA ARG A 193 -19.04 -17.33 -19.33
C ARG A 193 -19.00 -18.80 -18.94
N MET A 194 -19.16 -19.70 -19.92
CA MET A 194 -18.99 -21.14 -19.72
C MET A 194 -17.56 -21.51 -19.28
N PRO A 195 -17.35 -22.72 -18.74
CA PRO A 195 -16.00 -23.17 -18.34
C PRO A 195 -15.08 -23.13 -19.56
N GLN A 196 -13.94 -22.45 -19.44
CA GLN A 196 -12.93 -22.38 -20.51
C GLN A 196 -11.54 -22.63 -19.94
N ILE A 197 -10.64 -23.07 -20.83
CA ILE A 197 -9.24 -23.43 -20.54
C ILE A 197 -8.43 -22.21 -20.05
N ASN A 198 -8.83 -20.99 -20.40
CA ASN A 198 -8.12 -19.77 -20.02
C ASN A 198 -9.12 -18.63 -19.77
N VAL A 199 -9.34 -18.30 -18.49
CA VAL A 199 -10.17 -17.14 -18.09
C VAL A 199 -9.42 -15.80 -18.16
N GLY A 200 -8.13 -15.82 -18.52
CA GLY A 200 -7.26 -14.64 -18.61
C GLY A 200 -6.89 -14.06 -17.24
N GLU A 201 -6.15 -12.95 -17.26
CA GLU A 201 -5.68 -12.23 -16.06
C GLU A 201 -6.79 -11.39 -15.39
N ASN A 202 -7.92 -11.18 -16.07
CA ASN A 202 -8.99 -10.29 -15.59
C ASN A 202 -9.99 -10.97 -14.62
N SER A 203 -9.76 -12.25 -14.28
CA SER A 203 -10.68 -13.08 -13.50
C SER A 203 -9.98 -13.70 -12.30
N LEU A 204 -10.60 -13.57 -11.13
CA LEU A 204 -10.19 -14.29 -9.92
C LEU A 204 -10.58 -15.76 -9.93
N MET A 205 -11.32 -16.26 -10.92
CA MET A 205 -11.73 -17.67 -10.96
C MET A 205 -10.60 -18.56 -11.49
N LYS A 206 -10.48 -19.78 -10.96
CA LYS A 206 -9.62 -20.84 -11.53
C LYS A 206 -10.07 -21.22 -12.93
N ASP A 207 -9.15 -21.70 -13.75
CA ASP A 207 -9.49 -22.22 -15.06
C ASP A 207 -10.49 -23.39 -14.92
N TYR A 208 -11.37 -23.56 -15.91
CA TYR A 208 -12.45 -24.57 -15.88
C TYR A 208 -13.49 -24.43 -14.76
N THR A 209 -13.50 -23.34 -13.98
CA THR A 209 -14.57 -23.12 -13.00
C THR A 209 -15.94 -23.13 -13.68
N SER A 210 -16.87 -23.93 -13.14
CA SER A 210 -18.19 -24.10 -13.71
C SER A 210 -19.02 -22.81 -13.65
N TRP A 211 -19.99 -22.67 -14.55
CA TRP A 211 -20.88 -21.51 -14.52
C TRP A 211 -21.75 -21.49 -13.26
N GLN A 212 -22.10 -22.67 -12.75
CA GLN A 212 -22.83 -22.85 -11.49
C GLN A 212 -22.06 -22.22 -10.33
N ILE A 213 -20.77 -22.54 -10.23
CA ILE A 213 -19.91 -21.98 -9.20
C ILE A 213 -19.79 -20.46 -9.38
N LYS A 214 -19.71 -19.93 -10.61
CA LYS A 214 -19.67 -18.47 -10.84
C LYS A 214 -20.93 -17.76 -10.34
N ILE A 215 -22.12 -18.30 -10.61
CA ILE A 215 -23.39 -17.76 -10.09
C ILE A 215 -23.42 -17.85 -8.56
N LYS A 216 -23.05 -19.01 -7.99
CA LYS A 216 -22.93 -19.18 -6.54
C LYS A 216 -21.95 -18.19 -5.92
N THR A 217 -20.80 -17.94 -6.54
CA THR A 217 -19.83 -16.92 -6.08
C THR A 217 -20.42 -15.52 -6.11
N LEU A 218 -21.14 -15.16 -7.17
CA LEU A 218 -21.83 -13.88 -7.26
C LEU A 218 -22.85 -13.68 -6.12
N ILE A 219 -23.54 -14.75 -5.70
CA ILE A 219 -24.57 -14.71 -4.66
C ILE A 219 -24.00 -14.77 -3.24
N GLY A 220 -23.01 -15.64 -3.01
CA GLY A 220 -22.50 -15.93 -1.66
C GLY A 220 -21.34 -15.03 -1.22
N ILE A 221 -20.56 -14.51 -2.17
CA ILE A 221 -19.45 -13.59 -1.89
C ILE A 221 -19.84 -12.14 -2.13
N GLU A 222 -20.81 -11.89 -3.03
CA GLU A 222 -21.22 -10.54 -3.45
C GLU A 222 -20.02 -9.68 -3.92
N PRO A 223 -19.18 -10.18 -4.84
CA PRO A 223 -17.95 -9.50 -5.23
C PRO A 223 -18.21 -8.21 -6.04
N THR A 224 -17.22 -7.31 -6.07
CA THR A 224 -17.21 -6.18 -7.00
C THR A 224 -17.04 -6.69 -8.42
N ILE A 225 -18.06 -6.48 -9.25
CA ILE A 225 -18.13 -7.01 -10.62
C ILE A 225 -18.34 -5.91 -11.66
N SER A 226 -17.91 -6.24 -12.88
CA SER A 226 -18.25 -5.49 -14.07
C SER A 226 -19.61 -5.93 -14.60
N THR A 227 -20.47 -4.97 -14.92
CA THR A 227 -21.86 -5.21 -15.36
C THR A 227 -22.16 -4.35 -16.58
N SER A 228 -23.29 -4.63 -17.23
CA SER A 228 -23.78 -3.82 -18.35
C SER A 228 -25.23 -3.46 -18.12
N SER A 229 -25.63 -2.29 -18.62
CA SER A 229 -27.05 -1.92 -18.66
C SER A 229 -27.66 -2.36 -19.98
N ILE A 230 -28.83 -2.96 -19.92
CA ILE A 230 -29.60 -3.38 -21.09
C ILE A 230 -30.99 -2.75 -21.07
N SER A 231 -31.59 -2.64 -22.24
CA SER A 231 -32.88 -2.00 -22.43
C SER A 231 -33.73 -2.74 -23.43
N SER A 232 -34.99 -2.33 -23.53
CA SER A 232 -35.95 -2.99 -24.40
C SER A 232 -35.73 -2.79 -25.91
N ASN A 233 -34.64 -2.11 -26.30
CA ASN A 233 -34.22 -1.95 -27.70
C ASN A 233 -32.73 -2.26 -27.88
N SER A 234 -32.11 -2.90 -26.88
CA SER A 234 -30.71 -3.27 -26.94
C SER A 234 -30.48 -4.28 -28.07
N SER A 235 -29.47 -4.02 -28.89
CA SER A 235 -29.04 -4.95 -29.94
C SER A 235 -28.06 -5.98 -29.37
N ARG A 236 -27.70 -6.98 -30.16
CA ARG A 236 -26.67 -7.98 -29.83
C ARG A 236 -25.39 -7.34 -29.28
N CYS A 237 -24.97 -6.19 -29.82
CA CYS A 237 -23.74 -5.50 -29.44
C CYS A 237 -23.75 -4.95 -28.01
N ASN A 238 -24.92 -4.91 -27.35
CA ASN A 238 -25.05 -4.51 -25.94
C ASN A 238 -24.90 -5.69 -24.97
N TYR A 239 -24.92 -6.93 -25.45
CA TYR A 239 -24.81 -8.12 -24.62
C TYR A 239 -23.42 -8.74 -24.76
N TRP A 240 -22.72 -8.87 -23.64
CA TRP A 240 -21.44 -9.56 -23.62
C TRP A 240 -21.59 -11.07 -23.79
N LEU A 241 -22.59 -11.68 -23.15
CA LEU A 241 -22.81 -13.13 -23.10
C LEU A 241 -24.30 -13.50 -23.16
N PRO A 242 -24.64 -14.72 -23.63
CA PRO A 242 -26.02 -15.16 -23.79
C PRO A 242 -26.70 -15.59 -22.48
N PHE A 243 -25.95 -15.73 -21.40
CA PHE A 243 -26.44 -16.23 -20.13
C PHE A 243 -25.80 -15.45 -18.98
N GLY A 244 -26.55 -15.27 -17.90
CA GLY A 244 -26.04 -14.64 -16.69
C GLY A 244 -27.13 -14.30 -15.68
N ALA A 245 -26.88 -13.25 -14.90
CA ALA A 245 -27.74 -12.81 -13.81
C ALA A 245 -28.23 -11.38 -13.99
N PHE A 246 -29.47 -11.11 -13.57
CA PHE A 246 -29.99 -9.78 -13.32
C PHE A 246 -29.65 -9.34 -11.90
N LEU A 247 -29.27 -8.07 -11.77
CA LEU A 247 -28.95 -7.44 -10.49
C LEU A 247 -30.01 -6.41 -10.12
N ASN A 248 -30.37 -6.32 -8.84
CA ASN A 248 -31.34 -5.33 -8.32
C ASN A 248 -30.81 -4.44 -7.19
N GLU A 249 -29.69 -4.80 -6.57
CA GLU A 249 -29.06 -4.03 -5.49
C GLU A 249 -27.53 -4.01 -5.65
N GLY A 250 -26.87 -3.16 -4.85
CA GLY A 250 -25.44 -2.87 -4.90
C GLY A 250 -25.15 -1.38 -5.03
N THR A 251 -23.86 -1.04 -5.09
CA THR A 251 -23.39 0.34 -5.24
C THR A 251 -22.54 0.47 -6.50
N VAL A 252 -22.89 1.41 -7.37
CA VAL A 252 -22.09 1.74 -8.55
C VAL A 252 -20.83 2.51 -8.12
N LEU A 253 -19.65 1.96 -8.38
CA LEU A 253 -18.37 2.60 -8.07
C LEU A 253 -17.82 3.42 -9.24
N ALA A 254 -18.11 2.98 -10.46
CA ALA A 254 -17.71 3.65 -11.71
C ALA A 254 -18.62 3.20 -12.85
N ALA A 255 -18.70 4.01 -13.91
CA ALA A 255 -19.39 3.65 -15.13
C ALA A 255 -18.70 4.28 -16.34
N ASN A 256 -18.75 3.60 -17.48
CA ASN A 256 -18.17 4.07 -18.74
C ASN A 256 -19.06 3.66 -19.91
N ASP A 257 -19.04 4.44 -20.98
CA ASP A 257 -19.82 4.20 -22.19
C ASP A 257 -19.22 3.15 -23.14
N GLY A 258 -18.15 2.49 -22.70
CA GLY A 258 -17.48 1.38 -23.34
C GLY A 258 -16.78 0.49 -22.32
N ASP A 259 -15.89 -0.38 -22.80
CA ASP A 259 -14.99 -1.17 -21.94
C ASP A 259 -14.04 -0.26 -21.15
N MET A 260 -14.01 -0.41 -19.84
CA MET A 260 -13.01 0.20 -18.97
C MET A 260 -11.75 -0.66 -18.90
N GLY A 261 -11.81 -1.93 -19.31
CA GLY A 261 -10.74 -2.90 -19.12
C GLY A 261 -10.50 -3.19 -17.63
N SER A 262 -11.56 -3.20 -16.81
CA SER A 262 -11.40 -3.35 -15.36
C SER A 262 -10.88 -4.74 -14.99
N ILE A 263 -9.86 -4.78 -14.12
CA ILE A 263 -9.21 -6.01 -13.67
C ILE A 263 -9.64 -6.29 -12.23
N ALA A 264 -10.08 -7.51 -11.94
CA ALA A 264 -10.33 -7.93 -10.57
C ALA A 264 -8.99 -8.09 -9.84
N LEU A 265 -8.77 -7.29 -8.78
CA LEU A 265 -7.61 -7.42 -7.91
C LEU A 265 -7.95 -8.32 -6.71
N GLY A 266 -9.21 -8.27 -6.26
CA GLY A 266 -9.73 -9.10 -5.19
C GLY A 266 -11.25 -9.16 -5.21
N THR A 267 -11.84 -9.85 -4.24
CA THR A 267 -13.28 -10.07 -4.25
C THR A 267 -14.06 -8.76 -4.14
N GLU A 268 -13.56 -7.79 -3.39
CA GLU A 268 -14.17 -6.47 -3.21
C GLU A 268 -13.49 -5.38 -4.06
N THR A 269 -12.37 -5.68 -4.73
CA THR A 269 -11.51 -4.68 -5.36
C THR A 269 -11.30 -4.93 -6.85
N ARG A 270 -11.45 -3.86 -7.63
CA ARG A 270 -11.11 -3.83 -9.07
C ARG A 270 -10.25 -2.63 -9.39
N ASN A 271 -9.36 -2.76 -10.36
CA ASN A 271 -8.62 -1.62 -10.91
C ASN A 271 -9.48 -0.87 -11.94
N PHE A 272 -9.79 0.39 -11.65
CA PHE A 272 -10.50 1.32 -12.53
C PHE A 272 -10.15 2.79 -12.22
N GLU A 273 -8.95 3.07 -11.70
CA GLU A 273 -8.61 4.39 -11.14
C GLU A 273 -8.84 5.55 -12.10
N ASN A 274 -8.61 5.36 -13.40
CA ASN A 274 -8.81 6.38 -14.43
C ASN A 274 -10.28 6.76 -14.67
N TYR A 275 -11.23 6.01 -14.09
CA TYR A 275 -12.67 6.14 -14.33
C TYR A 275 -13.46 6.45 -13.05
N LYS A 276 -12.78 6.74 -11.92
CA LYS A 276 -13.47 7.19 -10.71
C LYS A 276 -14.11 8.56 -10.98
N PRO A 277 -15.44 8.71 -10.77
CA PRO A 277 -16.12 9.96 -11.03
C PRO A 277 -15.61 11.06 -10.08
N PRO A 278 -15.42 12.30 -10.57
CA PRO A 278 -15.20 13.44 -9.68
C PRO A 278 -16.38 13.61 -8.74
N LEU A 279 -16.12 14.18 -7.55
CA LEU A 279 -17.17 14.44 -6.56
C LEU A 279 -18.32 15.28 -7.15
N GLY A 280 -19.54 14.83 -6.93
CA GLY A 280 -20.78 15.42 -7.43
C GLY A 280 -21.12 15.05 -8.88
N GLN A 281 -20.37 14.14 -9.51
CA GLN A 281 -20.56 13.78 -10.93
C GLN A 281 -20.99 12.33 -11.17
N MET A 282 -21.24 11.54 -10.12
CA MET A 282 -21.61 10.12 -10.28
C MET A 282 -22.82 9.95 -11.19
N GLU A 283 -23.88 10.73 -10.96
CA GLU A 283 -25.10 10.69 -11.77
C GLU A 283 -24.83 10.92 -13.26
N LYS A 284 -23.98 11.90 -13.58
CA LYS A 284 -23.62 12.26 -14.96
C LYS A 284 -22.86 11.12 -15.64
N VAL A 285 -21.91 10.51 -14.93
CA VAL A 285 -21.11 9.40 -15.46
C VAL A 285 -22.00 8.17 -15.73
N ILE A 286 -22.91 7.85 -14.82
CA ILE A 286 -23.90 6.77 -15.00
C ILE A 286 -24.83 7.09 -16.19
N THR A 287 -25.33 8.33 -16.28
CA THR A 287 -26.21 8.77 -17.38
C THR A 287 -25.54 8.57 -18.73
N ASN A 288 -24.29 9.03 -18.86
CA ASN A 288 -23.51 8.89 -20.09
C ASN A 288 -23.31 7.42 -20.45
N ALA A 289 -22.91 6.59 -19.49
CA ALA A 289 -22.72 5.17 -19.71
C ALA A 289 -24.00 4.46 -20.18
N ILE A 290 -25.15 4.82 -19.63
CA ILE A 290 -26.44 4.16 -19.91
C ILE A 290 -27.03 4.58 -21.27
N TYR A 291 -26.88 5.84 -21.68
CA TYR A 291 -27.51 6.36 -22.89
C TYR A 291 -26.67 6.20 -24.16
N THR A 292 -25.44 5.71 -24.06
CA THR A 292 -24.62 5.45 -25.24
C THR A 292 -25.23 4.35 -26.12
N VAL A 293 -25.46 4.69 -27.39
CA VAL A 293 -26.13 3.84 -28.37
C VAL A 293 -25.09 3.05 -29.16
N GLY A 294 -25.32 1.75 -29.34
CA GLY A 294 -24.60 0.91 -30.30
C GLY A 294 -23.36 0.17 -29.80
N ARG A 295 -22.97 0.29 -28.53
CA ARG A 295 -21.86 -0.47 -27.91
C ARG A 295 -22.24 -1.01 -26.54
N TYR A 296 -21.50 -2.01 -26.04
CA TYR A 296 -21.60 -2.43 -24.64
C TYR A 296 -21.02 -1.34 -23.74
N ASN A 297 -21.64 -1.14 -22.59
CA ASN A 297 -21.13 -0.28 -21.54
C ASN A 297 -20.63 -1.11 -20.36
N GLU A 298 -19.82 -0.50 -19.51
CA GLU A 298 -19.30 -1.12 -18.30
C GLU A 298 -19.71 -0.30 -17.08
N ILE A 299 -20.37 -0.95 -16.12
CA ILE A 299 -20.76 -0.38 -14.83
C ILE A 299 -20.17 -1.28 -13.75
N ILE A 300 -19.29 -0.72 -12.91
CA ILE A 300 -18.68 -1.44 -11.80
C ILE A 300 -19.61 -1.38 -10.60
N VAL A 301 -20.08 -2.54 -10.16
CA VAL A 301 -21.03 -2.68 -9.05
C VAL A 301 -20.37 -3.45 -7.92
N ASP A 302 -20.38 -2.84 -6.75
CA ASP A 302 -19.98 -3.42 -5.47
C ASP A 302 -21.19 -3.98 -4.72
N ASN A 303 -20.97 -5.07 -3.97
CA ASN A 303 -21.98 -5.79 -3.20
C ASN A 303 -23.29 -6.04 -3.98
N PRO A 304 -23.23 -6.66 -5.18
CA PRO A 304 -24.41 -6.88 -6.01
C PRO A 304 -25.36 -7.91 -5.41
N SER A 305 -26.67 -7.72 -5.62
CA SER A 305 -27.67 -8.75 -5.32
C SER A 305 -28.32 -9.30 -6.59
N VAL A 306 -28.39 -10.63 -6.70
CA VAL A 306 -29.00 -11.34 -7.84
C VAL A 306 -30.49 -11.53 -7.62
N CYS A 307 -31.30 -11.15 -8.62
CA CYS A 307 -32.77 -11.22 -8.58
C CYS A 307 -33.39 -12.15 -9.63
N GLY A 308 -32.58 -12.70 -10.52
CA GLY A 308 -33.02 -13.66 -11.53
C GLY A 308 -31.90 -14.05 -12.47
N LEU A 309 -32.09 -15.15 -13.18
CA LEU A 309 -31.21 -15.60 -14.26
C LEU A 309 -31.78 -15.19 -15.60
N TYR A 310 -30.92 -14.97 -16.60
CA TYR A 310 -31.35 -14.66 -17.96
C TYR A 310 -30.79 -15.59 -19.00
N ILE A 311 -31.60 -15.81 -20.04
CA ILE A 311 -31.23 -16.48 -21.28
C ILE A 311 -31.51 -15.52 -22.43
N LEU A 312 -30.51 -15.22 -23.25
CA LEU A 312 -30.64 -14.36 -24.41
C LEU A 312 -30.99 -15.20 -25.65
N GLU A 313 -32.10 -14.86 -26.30
CA GLU A 313 -32.54 -15.44 -27.56
C GLU A 313 -32.33 -14.39 -28.67
N LEU A 314 -31.37 -14.62 -29.56
CA LEU A 314 -31.08 -13.75 -30.70
C LEU A 314 -31.62 -14.37 -31.99
N LYS A 315 -32.13 -13.53 -32.89
CA LYS A 315 -32.61 -13.94 -34.23
C LYS A 315 -31.53 -14.43 -35.18
N GLU A 316 -30.26 -14.10 -34.93
CA GLU A 316 -29.13 -14.46 -35.78
C GLU A 316 -28.08 -15.31 -35.03
N ASN A 317 -27.79 -16.49 -35.56
CA ASN A 317 -26.88 -17.52 -35.01
C ASN A 317 -25.38 -17.15 -35.02
N ASN A 318 -25.01 -15.88 -35.16
CA ASN A 318 -23.60 -15.45 -35.20
C ASN A 318 -22.96 -15.33 -33.82
N TYR A 319 -23.19 -16.31 -32.93
CA TYR A 319 -22.29 -16.46 -31.78
C TYR A 319 -20.95 -16.97 -32.27
N ASP A 320 -19.89 -16.25 -31.94
CA ASP A 320 -18.56 -16.84 -31.89
C ASP A 320 -18.67 -18.07 -30.98
N ASP A 321 -18.23 -19.24 -31.44
CA ASP A 321 -18.49 -20.61 -30.93
C ASP A 321 -18.22 -20.80 -29.42
N LYS A 322 -17.62 -19.78 -28.79
CA LYS A 322 -17.20 -19.67 -27.39
C LYS A 322 -18.30 -19.22 -26.42
N SER A 323 -19.49 -18.90 -26.90
CA SER A 323 -20.59 -18.30 -26.11
C SER A 323 -21.84 -19.16 -26.16
N VAL A 324 -21.76 -20.32 -25.51
CA VAL A 324 -22.85 -21.30 -25.43
C VAL A 324 -23.67 -21.05 -24.17
N THR A 325 -24.99 -21.01 -24.29
CA THR A 325 -25.91 -21.03 -23.14
C THR A 325 -25.84 -22.41 -22.48
N PRO A 326 -25.81 -22.50 -21.13
CA PRO A 326 -25.91 -23.79 -20.46
C PRO A 326 -27.14 -24.61 -20.90
N PRO A 327 -27.11 -25.94 -20.76
CA PRO A 327 -28.31 -26.75 -20.90
C PRO A 327 -29.43 -26.21 -20.00
N HIS A 328 -30.62 -26.01 -20.56
CA HIS A 328 -31.76 -25.45 -19.81
C HIS A 328 -32.17 -26.32 -18.61
N GLU A 329 -31.86 -27.62 -18.65
CA GLU A 329 -32.00 -28.56 -17.52
C GLU A 329 -31.16 -28.15 -16.32
N GLU A 330 -29.88 -27.86 -16.52
CA GLU A 330 -28.99 -27.41 -15.44
C GLU A 330 -29.41 -26.02 -14.93
N ILE A 331 -29.89 -25.14 -15.81
CA ILE A 331 -30.43 -23.83 -15.42
C ILE A 331 -31.66 -24.01 -14.53
N LYS A 332 -32.55 -24.96 -14.86
CA LYS A 332 -33.72 -25.30 -14.04
C LYS A 332 -33.32 -25.76 -12.65
N GLU A 333 -32.45 -26.75 -12.56
CA GLU A 333 -31.98 -27.29 -11.28
C GLU A 333 -31.42 -26.18 -10.38
N MET A 334 -30.54 -25.34 -10.94
CA MET A 334 -29.99 -24.19 -10.20
C MET A 334 -31.05 -23.15 -9.83
N SER A 335 -31.97 -22.83 -10.74
CA SER A 335 -33.03 -21.84 -10.47
C SER A 335 -33.96 -22.28 -9.33
N GLU A 336 -34.25 -23.58 -9.25
CA GLU A 336 -35.04 -24.17 -8.17
C GLU A 336 -34.24 -24.23 -6.85
N GLU A 337 -32.96 -24.59 -6.90
CA GLU A 337 -32.06 -24.57 -5.74
C GLU A 337 -31.94 -23.17 -5.11
N LEU A 338 -31.84 -22.14 -5.96
CA LEU A 338 -31.62 -20.75 -5.53
C LEU A 338 -32.90 -19.95 -5.33
N GLU A 339 -34.06 -20.54 -5.64
CA GLU A 339 -35.37 -19.86 -5.66
C GLU A 339 -35.36 -18.59 -6.52
N LEU A 340 -34.65 -18.63 -7.66
CA LEU A 340 -34.51 -17.51 -8.59
C LEU A 340 -35.35 -17.74 -9.84
N PRO A 341 -36.11 -16.74 -10.32
CA PRO A 341 -36.80 -16.85 -11.59
C PRO A 341 -35.80 -16.86 -12.76
N VAL A 342 -36.22 -17.49 -13.86
CA VAL A 342 -35.50 -17.46 -15.14
C VAL A 342 -36.28 -16.61 -16.13
N PHE A 343 -35.60 -15.68 -16.78
CA PHE A 343 -36.18 -14.82 -17.80
C PHE A 343 -35.54 -15.08 -19.16
N ILE A 344 -36.31 -14.92 -20.23
CA ILE A 344 -35.78 -14.87 -21.59
C ILE A 344 -35.73 -13.41 -22.05
N ILE A 345 -34.62 -13.02 -22.64
CA ILE A 345 -34.46 -11.74 -23.32
C ILE A 345 -34.52 -12.03 -24.81
N ALA A 346 -35.54 -11.51 -25.49
CA ALA A 346 -35.73 -11.75 -26.92
C ALA A 346 -36.31 -10.49 -27.57
N ASP A 347 -35.75 -10.06 -28.71
CA ASP A 347 -36.20 -8.89 -29.47
C ASP A 347 -36.27 -7.60 -28.62
N GLY A 348 -35.30 -7.42 -27.71
CA GLY A 348 -35.33 -6.31 -26.77
C GLY A 348 -36.51 -6.40 -25.79
N LYS A 349 -37.08 -7.57 -25.52
CA LYS A 349 -38.15 -7.70 -24.54
C LYS A 349 -37.78 -8.72 -23.49
N TYR A 350 -38.30 -8.52 -22.29
CA TYR A 350 -38.14 -9.45 -21.18
C TYR A 350 -39.36 -10.33 -21.09
N TRP A 351 -39.14 -11.62 -20.96
CA TRP A 351 -40.19 -12.62 -20.91
C TRP A 351 -40.04 -13.44 -19.64
N ASP A 352 -41.12 -13.53 -18.88
CA ASP A 352 -41.27 -14.57 -17.87
C ASP A 352 -41.30 -15.93 -18.55
N THR A 353 -40.85 -16.97 -17.86
CA THR A 353 -40.65 -18.28 -18.48
C THR A 353 -41.21 -19.43 -17.67
N THR A 354 -41.46 -20.54 -18.36
CA THR A 354 -41.70 -21.82 -17.71
C THR A 354 -40.84 -22.88 -18.38
N TYR A 355 -40.28 -23.76 -17.57
CA TYR A 355 -39.53 -24.89 -18.08
C TYR A 355 -40.51 -25.95 -18.63
N ASN A 356 -40.31 -26.37 -19.88
CA ASN A 356 -41.08 -27.45 -20.50
C ASN A 356 -40.28 -28.77 -20.46
N PRO A 357 -40.69 -29.76 -19.65
CA PRO A 357 -39.96 -31.04 -19.52
C PRO A 357 -39.92 -31.88 -20.79
N LYS A 358 -40.89 -31.72 -21.70
CA LYS A 358 -40.94 -32.50 -22.94
C LYS A 358 -39.90 -32.02 -23.94
N THR A 359 -39.72 -30.70 -24.04
CA THR A 359 -38.77 -30.08 -24.98
C THR A 359 -37.41 -29.80 -24.34
N LYS A 360 -37.29 -29.99 -23.02
CA LYS A 360 -36.11 -29.66 -22.22
C LYS A 360 -35.64 -28.21 -22.39
N LYS A 361 -36.59 -27.28 -22.53
CA LYS A 361 -36.34 -25.86 -22.83
C LYS A 361 -37.26 -24.95 -22.03
N TYR A 362 -36.76 -23.74 -21.78
CA TYR A 362 -37.58 -22.64 -21.27
C TYR A 362 -38.41 -22.06 -22.41
N ILE A 363 -39.70 -21.85 -22.17
CA ILE A 363 -40.64 -21.23 -23.10
C ILE A 363 -41.06 -19.86 -22.57
N LYS A 364 -41.18 -18.89 -23.48
CA LYS A 364 -41.67 -17.54 -23.20
C LYS A 364 -43.16 -17.60 -22.83
N ASN A 365 -43.54 -16.99 -21.72
CA ASN A 365 -44.92 -16.85 -21.28
C ASN A 365 -45.45 -15.44 -21.56
N LYS A 366 -45.39 -14.57 -20.55
CA LYS A 366 -45.82 -13.17 -20.61
C LYS A 366 -44.60 -12.26 -20.72
N GLU A 367 -44.76 -11.20 -21.49
CA GLU A 367 -43.83 -10.07 -21.45
C GLU A 367 -43.90 -9.46 -20.05
N VAL A 368 -42.74 -9.15 -19.48
CA VAL A 368 -42.61 -8.49 -18.18
C VAL A 368 -41.86 -7.19 -18.34
N ASP A 369 -42.11 -6.27 -17.42
CA ASP A 369 -41.26 -5.10 -17.25
C ASP A 369 -39.86 -5.51 -16.77
N ASN A 370 -38.99 -4.52 -16.62
CA ASN A 370 -37.59 -4.69 -16.24
C ASN A 370 -37.39 -5.70 -15.07
N PRO A 371 -36.80 -6.89 -15.32
CA PRO A 371 -36.60 -7.92 -14.30
C PRO A 371 -35.72 -7.47 -13.13
N SER A 372 -34.81 -6.52 -13.33
CA SER A 372 -34.00 -5.91 -12.26
C SER A 372 -34.82 -5.11 -11.25
N LEU A 373 -36.11 -4.85 -11.50
CA LEU A 373 -37.03 -4.26 -10.53
C LEU A 373 -37.73 -5.30 -9.65
N ALA A 374 -37.58 -6.60 -9.94
CA ALA A 374 -38.17 -7.64 -9.11
C ALA A 374 -37.47 -7.68 -7.74
N ASP A 375 -38.25 -7.80 -6.66
CA ASP A 375 -37.74 -7.93 -5.29
C ASP A 375 -37.40 -9.39 -4.93
N ASN A 376 -37.22 -10.26 -5.93
CA ASN A 376 -36.74 -11.62 -5.70
C ASN A 376 -35.31 -11.57 -5.16
N LYS A 377 -35.04 -12.34 -4.11
CA LYS A 377 -33.71 -12.48 -3.52
C LYS A 377 -33.51 -13.89 -3.01
N VAL A 378 -32.28 -14.37 -3.15
CA VAL A 378 -31.84 -15.59 -2.48
C VAL A 378 -31.88 -15.37 -0.98
N SER A 379 -32.44 -16.32 -0.22
CA SER A 379 -32.52 -16.22 1.24
C SER A 379 -31.13 -16.13 1.87
N GLU A 380 -31.00 -15.41 2.99
CA GLU A 380 -29.73 -15.28 3.73
C GLU A 380 -29.19 -16.63 4.23
N ILE A 381 -30.08 -17.59 4.51
CA ILE A 381 -29.71 -18.96 4.88
C ILE A 381 -29.03 -19.65 3.68
N THR A 382 -29.61 -19.53 2.48
CA THR A 382 -29.03 -20.09 1.25
C THR A 382 -27.72 -19.40 0.89
N LYS A 383 -27.64 -18.07 1.01
CA LYS A 383 -26.39 -17.32 0.79
C LYS A 383 -25.27 -17.79 1.72
N THR A 384 -25.54 -17.92 3.02
CA THR A 384 -24.56 -18.40 4.00
C THR A 384 -24.05 -19.80 3.65
N LYS A 385 -24.95 -20.72 3.29
CA LYS A 385 -24.57 -22.08 2.84
C LYS A 385 -23.70 -22.06 1.59
N ILE A 386 -24.04 -21.22 0.61
CA ILE A 386 -23.24 -21.06 -0.62
C ILE A 386 -21.86 -20.49 -0.28
N LYS A 387 -21.79 -19.50 0.60
CA LYS A 387 -20.51 -18.92 1.06
C LYS A 387 -19.63 -19.99 1.70
N GLU A 388 -20.18 -20.80 2.61
CA GLU A 388 -19.47 -21.93 3.22
C GLU A 388 -19.03 -22.96 2.16
N GLU A 389 -19.87 -23.28 1.18
CA GLU A 389 -19.52 -24.17 0.07
C GLU A 389 -18.31 -23.64 -0.72
N ILE A 390 -18.30 -22.35 -1.03
CA ILE A 390 -17.20 -21.69 -1.76
C ILE A 390 -15.92 -21.68 -0.94
N LEU A 391 -16.01 -21.40 0.36
CA LEU A 391 -14.85 -21.41 1.25
C LEU A 391 -14.22 -22.81 1.35
N ASN A 392 -15.04 -23.86 1.26
CA ASN A 392 -14.60 -25.24 1.30
C ASN A 392 -14.09 -25.79 -0.05
N ASN A 393 -14.68 -25.38 -1.18
CA ASN A 393 -14.35 -25.91 -2.52
C ASN A 393 -13.46 -24.99 -3.36
N PHE A 394 -13.07 -23.85 -2.80
CA PHE A 394 -12.10 -22.86 -3.27
C PHE A 394 -11.96 -22.71 -4.81
N PRO A 395 -12.88 -21.98 -5.46
CA PRO A 395 -12.87 -21.78 -6.91
C PRO A 395 -12.02 -20.59 -7.39
N LEU A 396 -11.41 -19.83 -6.48
CA LEU A 396 -10.66 -18.61 -6.81
C LEU A 396 -9.16 -18.90 -7.03
N LYS A 397 -8.49 -18.10 -7.86
CA LYS A 397 -7.04 -17.94 -7.93
C LYS A 397 -6.68 -16.99 -6.79
N ILE A 398 -6.09 -17.49 -5.72
CA ILE A 398 -5.52 -16.63 -4.69
C ILE A 398 -4.02 -16.93 -4.64
N ASP A 399 -3.22 -15.91 -4.90
CA ASP A 399 -1.78 -15.95 -4.73
C ASP A 399 -1.40 -15.58 -3.29
N GLY A 400 -0.29 -16.13 -2.79
CA GLY A 400 0.38 -15.58 -1.60
C GLY A 400 -0.08 -16.07 -0.22
N TRP A 401 -0.66 -17.27 -0.09
CA TRP A 401 -1.00 -17.80 1.24
C TRP A 401 0.24 -18.06 2.09
N LYS A 402 0.46 -17.20 3.10
CA LYS A 402 1.52 -17.42 4.10
C LYS A 402 1.37 -18.79 4.78
N ASP A 403 0.14 -19.16 5.12
CA ASP A 403 -0.19 -20.43 5.77
C ASP A 403 -0.01 -21.65 4.83
N PHE A 404 -0.14 -21.50 3.51
CA PHE A 404 0.05 -22.62 2.58
C PHE A 404 1.50 -23.11 2.61
N ALA A 405 2.44 -22.17 2.56
CA ALA A 405 3.86 -22.50 2.67
C ALA A 405 4.20 -23.15 4.02
N ASP A 406 3.48 -22.79 5.09
CA ASP A 406 3.65 -23.41 6.40
C ASP A 406 3.14 -24.87 6.39
N ILE A 407 1.95 -25.13 5.85
CA ILE A 407 1.37 -26.49 5.70
C ILE A 407 2.23 -27.37 4.80
N GLU A 408 2.67 -26.83 3.67
CA GLU A 408 3.57 -27.53 2.75
C GLU A 408 4.92 -27.81 3.41
N SER A 409 5.44 -26.91 4.25
CA SER A 409 6.66 -27.19 5.04
C SER A 409 6.48 -28.40 5.96
N SER A 410 5.34 -28.50 6.66
CA SER A 410 5.01 -29.68 7.48
C SER A 410 4.88 -30.94 6.62
N ALA A 411 4.22 -30.88 5.46
CA ALA A 411 4.13 -32.01 4.54
C ALA A 411 5.51 -32.49 4.07
N CYS A 412 6.42 -31.57 3.75
CA CYS A 412 7.82 -31.89 3.44
C CYS A 412 8.54 -32.57 4.61
N GLY A 413 8.27 -32.11 5.85
CA GLY A 413 8.80 -32.73 7.06
C GLY A 413 8.33 -34.17 7.26
N ARG A 414 7.03 -34.42 7.05
CA ARG A 414 6.46 -35.77 7.08
C ARG A 414 7.09 -36.66 6.00
N GLU A 415 7.21 -36.16 4.77
CA GLU A 415 7.86 -36.88 3.66
C GLU A 415 9.32 -37.22 4.01
N LEU A 416 10.06 -36.29 4.60
CA LEU A 416 11.46 -36.50 4.97
C LEU A 416 11.62 -37.57 6.06
N PHE A 417 10.74 -37.60 7.08
CA PHE A 417 10.76 -38.68 8.07
C PHE A 417 10.62 -40.03 7.40
N ILE A 418 9.66 -40.16 6.48
CA ILE A 418 9.43 -41.42 5.76
C ILE A 418 10.69 -41.81 4.98
N LYS A 419 11.31 -40.87 4.26
CA LYS A 419 12.56 -41.10 3.53
C LYS A 419 13.68 -41.59 4.47
N LEU A 420 13.93 -40.88 5.57
CA LEU A 420 15.00 -41.23 6.52
C LEU A 420 14.72 -42.51 7.30
N GLY A 421 13.47 -42.72 7.72
CA GLY A 421 13.02 -43.94 8.38
C GLY A 421 13.23 -45.18 7.52
N TYR A 422 13.06 -45.08 6.19
CA TYR A 422 13.45 -46.18 5.33
C TYR A 422 14.96 -46.43 5.35
N VAL A 423 15.82 -45.42 5.29
CA VAL A 423 17.28 -45.63 5.38
C VAL A 423 17.67 -46.34 6.68
N ASP A 424 17.07 -45.96 7.80
CA ASP A 424 17.40 -46.48 9.13
C ASP A 424 16.76 -47.86 9.43
N ILE A 425 15.59 -48.16 8.85
CA ILE A 425 14.83 -49.41 9.08
C ILE A 425 15.07 -50.44 7.96
N LEU A 426 15.56 -50.07 6.78
CA LEU A 426 15.86 -50.97 5.67
C LEU A 426 16.69 -52.23 6.04
N PRO A 427 17.66 -52.16 6.96
CA PRO A 427 18.36 -53.36 7.45
C PRO A 427 17.49 -54.31 8.30
N LYS A 428 16.31 -53.89 8.76
CA LYS A 428 15.48 -54.54 9.78
C LYS A 428 14.08 -54.96 9.30
N ILE A 429 13.61 -54.53 8.12
CA ILE A 429 12.29 -54.91 7.59
C ILE A 429 12.33 -56.35 7.03
N LYS A 430 11.58 -57.27 7.64
CA LYS A 430 11.06 -58.46 6.94
C LYS A 430 9.72 -58.08 6.32
N SER A 431 9.67 -57.97 4.99
CA SER A 431 8.54 -57.45 4.17
C SER A 431 7.18 -58.08 4.49
N LYS A 432 6.12 -57.26 4.58
CA LYS A 432 4.69 -57.66 4.61
C LYS A 432 3.85 -56.98 3.51
N GLY A 433 4.43 -56.11 2.67
CA GLY A 433 3.73 -55.37 1.62
C GLY A 433 3.43 -56.17 0.36
N GLU A 434 2.59 -55.60 -0.50
CA GLU A 434 2.25 -56.16 -1.81
C GLU A 434 3.49 -56.10 -2.72
N LYS A 435 4.00 -57.28 -3.09
CA LYS A 435 5.14 -57.41 -3.99
C LYS A 435 4.66 -57.32 -5.44
N LEU A 436 5.24 -56.39 -6.18
CA LEU A 436 5.05 -56.23 -7.61
C LEU A 436 6.33 -56.65 -8.32
N THR A 437 6.21 -57.43 -9.38
CA THR A 437 7.34 -57.72 -10.27
C THR A 437 7.25 -56.78 -11.48
N ILE A 438 8.27 -55.94 -11.65
CA ILE A 438 8.37 -54.98 -12.76
C ILE A 438 9.69 -55.24 -13.48
N ASN A 439 9.63 -55.74 -14.72
CA ASN A 439 10.80 -56.03 -15.58
C ASN A 439 11.92 -56.82 -14.84
N ASN A 440 11.54 -57.92 -14.18
CA ASN A 440 12.42 -58.79 -13.37
C ASN A 440 13.00 -58.17 -12.08
N ASN A 441 12.62 -56.94 -11.72
CA ASN A 441 12.91 -56.36 -10.41
C ASN A 441 11.73 -56.58 -9.45
N GLU A 442 12.00 -57.05 -8.24
CA GLU A 442 11.02 -57.04 -7.16
C GLU A 442 10.89 -55.62 -6.60
N VAL A 443 9.67 -55.09 -6.66
CA VAL A 443 9.31 -53.78 -6.13
C VAL A 443 8.17 -53.95 -5.12
N GLU A 444 8.35 -53.52 -3.88
CA GLU A 444 7.34 -53.63 -2.83
C GLU A 444 6.60 -52.29 -2.68
N LYS A 445 5.27 -52.28 -2.80
CA LYS A 445 4.48 -51.09 -2.48
C LYS A 445 4.47 -50.90 -0.97
N ILE A 446 4.88 -49.73 -0.50
CA ILE A 446 5.00 -49.50 0.93
C ILE A 446 3.83 -48.69 1.49
N THR A 447 3.57 -47.49 0.96
CA THR A 447 2.45 -46.65 1.40
C THR A 447 2.06 -45.64 0.32
N THR A 448 0.85 -45.11 0.42
CA THR A 448 0.36 -44.01 -0.43
C THR A 448 0.12 -42.79 0.45
N TYR A 449 0.79 -41.69 0.09
CA TYR A 449 0.71 -40.41 0.75
C TYR A 449 -0.31 -39.51 0.05
N ARG A 450 -1.13 -38.81 0.82
CA ARG A 450 -2.11 -37.84 0.33
C ARG A 450 -1.93 -36.54 1.10
N GLY A 451 -1.54 -35.45 0.43
CA GLY A 451 -1.38 -34.14 1.07
C GLY A 451 -1.33 -32.99 0.07
N ALA A 452 -1.86 -31.81 0.47
CA ALA A 452 -1.74 -30.49 -0.19
C ALA A 452 -1.77 -30.49 -1.73
N GLY A 453 -2.67 -31.27 -2.34
CA GLY A 453 -2.85 -31.30 -3.81
C GLY A 453 -2.01 -32.34 -4.57
N ALA A 454 -1.30 -33.24 -3.88
CA ALA A 454 -0.60 -34.36 -4.49
C ALA A 454 -0.90 -35.68 -3.76
N GLU A 455 -1.17 -36.73 -4.53
CA GLU A 455 -1.15 -38.12 -4.08
C GLU A 455 0.06 -38.82 -4.70
N PHE A 456 0.91 -39.44 -3.88
CA PHE A 456 2.04 -40.21 -4.38
C PHE A 456 2.23 -41.49 -3.58
N THR A 457 2.63 -42.54 -4.25
CA THR A 457 2.93 -43.84 -3.64
C THR A 457 4.44 -44.06 -3.57
N LEU A 458 4.89 -44.60 -2.45
CA LEU A 458 6.28 -45.00 -2.24
C LEU A 458 6.45 -46.49 -2.48
N TYR A 459 7.46 -46.81 -3.26
CA TYR A 459 7.82 -48.17 -3.66
C TYR A 459 9.26 -48.47 -3.23
N LEU A 460 9.55 -49.71 -2.90
CA LEU A 460 10.88 -50.17 -2.55
C LEU A 460 11.40 -51.16 -3.60
N LYS A 461 12.41 -50.75 -4.36
CA LYS A 461 13.07 -51.57 -5.39
C LYS A 461 14.34 -52.18 -4.80
N LYS A 462 14.49 -53.50 -4.87
CA LYS A 462 15.75 -54.17 -4.50
C LYS A 462 16.74 -54.08 -5.67
N LYS A 463 17.96 -53.59 -5.43
CA LYS A 463 19.04 -53.55 -6.42
C LYS A 463 20.33 -54.08 -5.78
N GLU A 464 20.76 -55.27 -6.23
CA GLU A 464 21.90 -56.00 -5.66
C GLU A 464 21.76 -56.20 -4.13
N ASN A 465 22.60 -55.51 -3.34
CA ASN A 465 22.61 -55.53 -1.87
C ASN A 465 21.96 -54.30 -1.22
N ASN A 466 21.37 -53.40 -2.02
CA ASN A 466 20.75 -52.18 -1.55
C ASN A 466 19.25 -52.15 -1.88
N TYR A 467 18.52 -51.30 -1.17
CA TYR A 467 17.14 -50.99 -1.48
C TYR A 467 17.04 -49.52 -1.91
N ILE A 468 16.21 -49.26 -2.92
CA ILE A 468 15.98 -47.94 -3.49
C ILE A 468 14.52 -47.58 -3.23
N LEU A 469 14.29 -46.41 -2.61
CA LEU A 469 12.96 -45.86 -2.46
C LEU A 469 12.59 -45.07 -3.72
N VAL A 470 11.47 -45.42 -4.34
CA VAL A 470 10.95 -44.75 -5.54
C VAL A 470 9.64 -44.06 -5.18
N ARG A 471 9.59 -42.74 -5.39
CA ARG A 471 8.37 -41.94 -5.32
C ARG A 471 7.68 -41.96 -6.67
N SER A 472 6.37 -42.26 -6.67
CA SER A 472 5.57 -42.22 -7.89
C SER A 472 4.19 -41.64 -7.65
N ASP A 473 3.93 -40.54 -8.34
CA ASP A 473 2.64 -39.91 -8.62
C ASP A 473 2.02 -40.44 -9.93
N ALA A 474 2.58 -41.49 -10.52
CA ALA A 474 2.13 -42.03 -11.79
C ALA A 474 0.68 -42.52 -11.71
N VAL A 475 -0.12 -42.10 -12.69
CA VAL A 475 -1.54 -42.47 -12.79
C VAL A 475 -1.69 -43.85 -13.46
N ASN A 476 -0.65 -44.32 -14.15
CA ASN A 476 -0.64 -45.59 -14.87
C ASN A 476 0.65 -46.39 -14.65
N LYS A 477 0.60 -47.67 -15.05
CA LYS A 477 1.67 -48.65 -14.82
C LYS A 477 2.95 -48.35 -15.62
N GLU A 478 2.83 -47.76 -16.80
CA GLU A 478 3.96 -47.49 -17.72
C GLU A 478 4.83 -46.34 -17.23
N GLU A 479 4.20 -45.26 -16.74
CA GLU A 479 4.91 -44.12 -16.13
C GLU A 479 5.58 -44.53 -14.80
N LEU A 480 4.96 -45.44 -14.04
CA LEU A 480 5.57 -46.04 -12.85
C LEU A 480 6.83 -46.85 -13.23
N VAL A 481 6.79 -47.65 -14.30
CA VAL A 481 7.95 -48.42 -14.79
C VAL A 481 9.10 -47.47 -15.15
N GLN A 482 8.82 -46.39 -15.89
CA GLN A 482 9.85 -45.41 -16.29
C GLN A 482 10.50 -44.73 -15.08
N LYS A 483 9.72 -44.33 -14.05
CA LYS A 483 10.26 -43.72 -12.81
C LYS A 483 11.05 -44.70 -11.95
N ILE A 484 10.68 -45.99 -11.96
CA ILE A 484 11.42 -47.05 -11.27
C ILE A 484 12.73 -47.37 -12.00
N GLU A 485 12.78 -47.23 -13.33
CA GLU A 485 13.94 -47.50 -14.16
C GLU A 485 14.93 -46.35 -14.24
N SER A 486 14.47 -45.10 -14.09
CA SER A 486 15.33 -43.90 -14.19
C SER A 486 16.41 -43.82 -13.11
N ASP A 487 16.40 -44.71 -12.10
CA ASP A 487 17.37 -44.77 -10.99
C ASP A 487 17.70 -43.35 -10.43
N THR A 488 16.71 -42.46 -10.43
CA THR A 488 16.77 -41.18 -9.72
C THR A 488 16.67 -41.51 -8.23
N VAL A 489 17.77 -42.05 -7.71
CA VAL A 489 18.00 -42.27 -6.30
C VAL A 489 18.01 -40.88 -5.69
N ASP A 490 16.93 -40.51 -5.01
CA ASP A 490 16.99 -39.52 -3.95
C ASP A 490 18.05 -40.05 -2.97
N ARG A 491 19.32 -39.69 -3.17
CA ARG A 491 20.36 -39.98 -2.17
C ARG A 491 19.95 -39.15 -0.97
N ILE A 492 19.53 -39.83 0.09
CA ILE A 492 19.14 -39.23 1.37
C ILE A 492 20.42 -38.81 2.13
N LYS A 493 21.26 -38.05 1.44
CA LYS A 493 22.35 -37.24 1.99
C LYS A 493 21.98 -35.82 1.61
N GLY A 494 21.39 -35.11 2.57
CA GLY A 494 20.93 -33.75 2.37
C GLY A 494 21.72 -32.79 3.24
N ASP A 495 22.03 -31.63 2.67
CA ASP A 495 22.27 -30.40 3.42
C ASP A 495 21.11 -29.40 3.25
N TYR A 496 20.02 -29.81 2.59
CA TYR A 496 18.83 -28.99 2.38
C TYR A 496 17.54 -29.67 2.84
N VAL A 497 16.60 -28.85 3.29
CA VAL A 497 15.20 -29.22 3.54
C VAL A 497 14.28 -28.34 2.71
N TYR A 498 13.12 -28.83 2.32
CA TYR A 498 12.14 -28.03 1.60
C TYR A 498 11.17 -27.38 2.58
N ILE A 499 11.00 -26.06 2.50
CA ILE A 499 10.13 -25.26 3.38
C ILE A 499 9.15 -24.40 2.56
N GLY A 500 7.97 -24.97 2.31
CA GLY A 500 6.95 -24.36 1.46
C GLY A 500 7.27 -24.53 -0.02
N HIS A 501 6.61 -23.75 -0.89
CA HIS A 501 6.60 -24.06 -2.31
C HIS A 501 7.98 -23.89 -2.95
N ARG A 502 8.66 -25.03 -3.18
CA ARG A 502 9.96 -25.15 -3.86
C ARG A 502 11.12 -24.37 -3.22
N ASN A 503 10.99 -23.92 -1.97
CA ASN A 503 12.09 -23.24 -1.28
C ASN A 503 12.94 -24.27 -0.54
N ALA A 504 14.16 -24.50 -1.02
CA ALA A 504 15.14 -25.29 -0.31
C ALA A 504 15.91 -24.41 0.69
N TRP A 505 15.99 -24.83 1.94
CA TRP A 505 16.78 -24.19 2.97
C TRP A 505 17.96 -25.06 3.36
N LYS A 506 19.15 -24.46 3.36
CA LYS A 506 20.38 -25.15 3.75
C LYS A 506 20.47 -25.26 5.27
N LEU A 507 20.61 -26.48 5.78
CA LEU A 507 20.91 -26.73 7.19
C LEU A 507 22.39 -26.45 7.48
N ASP A 508 22.71 -26.15 8.74
CA ASP A 508 24.07 -25.83 9.18
C ASP A 508 25.04 -27.02 9.14
N GLN A 509 24.49 -28.23 9.03
CA GLN A 509 25.25 -29.46 8.87
C GLN A 509 24.46 -30.47 8.04
N PRO A 510 25.15 -31.34 7.28
CA PRO A 510 24.49 -32.39 6.51
C PRO A 510 23.88 -33.44 7.44
N PHE A 511 22.87 -34.17 6.95
CA PHE A 511 22.25 -35.28 7.65
C PHE A 511 22.24 -36.55 6.81
N TYR A 512 22.28 -37.70 7.49
CA TYR A 512 22.34 -39.04 6.88
C TYR A 512 21.27 -40.01 7.42
N GLY A 513 20.60 -39.64 8.51
CA GLY A 513 19.58 -40.44 9.19
C GLY A 513 18.73 -39.56 10.10
N ILE A 514 17.76 -40.15 10.79
CA ILE A 514 16.80 -39.41 11.64
C ILE A 514 17.51 -38.58 12.72
N ARG A 515 18.53 -39.16 13.36
CA ARG A 515 19.29 -38.50 14.43
C ARG A 515 20.07 -37.29 13.90
N ASP A 516 20.81 -37.46 12.82
CA ASP A 516 21.63 -36.37 12.27
C ASP A 516 20.76 -35.23 11.75
N TYR A 517 19.58 -35.55 11.19
CA TYR A 517 18.61 -34.55 10.76
C TYR A 517 18.07 -33.74 11.94
N THR A 518 17.60 -34.40 13.01
CA THR A 518 17.05 -33.70 14.18
C THR A 518 18.10 -32.80 14.83
N GLU A 519 19.36 -33.22 14.87
CA GLU A 519 20.47 -32.38 15.32
C GLU A 519 20.70 -31.18 14.38
N ALA A 520 20.73 -31.43 13.06
CA ALA A 520 20.97 -30.40 12.05
C ALA A 520 19.87 -29.32 12.05
N ILE A 521 18.59 -29.71 12.05
CA ILE A 521 17.48 -28.76 12.07
C ILE A 521 17.40 -28.00 13.40
N GLY A 522 17.67 -28.66 14.54
CA GLY A 522 17.72 -28.02 15.85
C GLY A 522 18.80 -26.93 15.95
N LYS A 523 19.99 -27.20 15.39
CA LYS A 523 21.08 -26.23 15.31
C LYS A 523 20.72 -25.04 14.42
N THR A 524 20.13 -25.29 13.25
CA THR A 524 19.69 -24.23 12.33
C THR A 524 18.61 -23.34 12.90
N ILE A 525 17.59 -23.92 13.53
CA ILE A 525 16.55 -23.16 14.24
C ILE A 525 17.17 -22.29 15.34
N SER A 526 18.07 -22.86 16.15
CA SER A 526 18.73 -22.13 17.25
C SER A 526 19.58 -20.97 16.72
N ASN A 527 20.32 -21.19 15.63
CA ASN A 527 21.16 -20.17 15.01
C ASN A 527 20.35 -19.03 14.39
N ILE A 528 19.24 -19.34 13.70
CA ILE A 528 18.35 -18.32 13.14
C ILE A 528 17.68 -17.53 14.26
N LYS A 529 17.18 -18.20 15.31
CA LYS A 529 16.59 -17.55 16.49
C LYS A 529 17.59 -16.61 17.18
N ASN A 530 18.81 -17.07 17.42
CA ASN A 530 19.88 -16.26 17.99
C ASN A 530 20.21 -15.03 17.12
N LYS A 531 20.19 -15.17 15.79
CA LYS A 531 20.35 -14.02 14.88
C LYS A 531 19.21 -13.01 15.04
N ILE A 532 17.96 -13.47 15.14
CA ILE A 532 16.78 -12.62 15.35
C ILE A 532 16.85 -11.87 16.69
N GLU A 533 17.28 -12.53 17.76
CA GLU A 533 17.30 -11.95 19.10
C GLU A 533 18.50 -11.01 19.34
N ASN A 534 19.67 -11.32 18.75
CA ASN A 534 20.93 -10.69 19.15
C ASN A 534 21.62 -9.87 18.04
N GLN A 535 21.10 -9.82 16.82
CA GLN A 535 21.69 -9.02 15.73
C GLN A 535 20.81 -7.84 15.33
N LYS A 536 21.45 -6.72 14.97
CA LYS A 536 20.77 -5.61 14.31
C LYS A 536 20.62 -5.91 12.83
N PHE A 537 19.37 -5.93 12.35
CA PHE A 537 19.07 -6.12 10.93
C PHE A 537 19.29 -4.86 10.12
N LYS A 538 19.63 -5.03 8.83
CA LYS A 538 19.78 -3.88 7.91
C LYS A 538 18.43 -3.29 7.53
N SER A 539 17.36 -4.07 7.64
CA SER A 539 15.98 -3.66 7.36
C SER A 539 14.97 -4.58 8.03
N ASP A 540 13.76 -4.06 8.26
CA ASP A 540 12.62 -4.83 8.77
C ASP A 540 12.25 -6.02 7.85
N LYS A 541 12.53 -5.89 6.55
CA LYS A 541 12.30 -6.97 5.57
C LYS A 541 13.20 -8.18 5.81
N GLU A 542 14.45 -7.95 6.19
CA GLU A 542 15.41 -9.01 6.51
C GLU A 542 14.99 -9.78 7.77
N GLU A 543 14.59 -9.05 8.81
CA GLU A 543 14.06 -9.64 10.04
C GLU A 543 12.78 -10.45 9.78
N MET A 544 11.83 -9.87 9.04
CA MET A 544 10.57 -10.54 8.69
C MET A 544 10.81 -11.80 7.84
N PHE A 545 11.76 -11.76 6.91
CA PHE A 545 12.17 -12.93 6.14
C PHE A 545 12.69 -14.05 7.06
N LEU A 546 13.62 -13.74 7.97
CA LEU A 546 14.16 -14.75 8.88
C LEU A 546 13.12 -15.30 9.85
N LYS A 547 12.20 -14.47 10.36
CA LYS A 547 11.06 -14.94 11.16
C LYS A 547 10.18 -15.90 10.37
N THR A 548 9.95 -15.62 9.09
CA THR A 548 9.17 -16.50 8.19
C THR A 548 9.87 -17.84 7.98
N ILE A 549 11.17 -17.84 7.72
CA ILE A 549 11.97 -19.07 7.56
C ILE A 549 11.98 -19.87 8.87
N LEU A 550 12.19 -19.21 10.01
CA LEU A 550 12.19 -19.84 11.32
C LEU A 550 10.86 -20.55 11.60
N LYS A 551 9.73 -19.86 11.33
CA LYS A 551 8.39 -20.44 11.45
C LYS A 551 8.23 -21.68 10.56
N ARG A 552 8.61 -21.60 9.28
CA ARG A 552 8.48 -22.73 8.34
C ARG A 552 9.34 -23.94 8.71
N LEU A 553 10.55 -23.73 9.22
CA LEU A 553 11.39 -24.81 9.74
C LEU A 553 10.75 -25.50 10.95
N ALA A 554 10.07 -24.75 11.81
CA ALA A 554 9.32 -25.34 12.92
C ALA A 554 8.10 -26.14 12.43
N TYR A 555 7.35 -25.65 11.44
CA TYR A 555 6.30 -26.45 10.79
C TYR A 555 6.84 -27.74 10.18
N HIS A 556 8.00 -27.68 9.50
CA HIS A 556 8.69 -28.86 8.98
C HIS A 556 9.09 -29.84 10.09
N ALA A 557 9.59 -29.35 11.22
CA ALA A 557 9.90 -30.18 12.38
C ALA A 557 8.66 -30.80 13.03
N TYR A 558 7.53 -30.08 13.13
CA TYR A 558 6.27 -30.66 13.59
C TYR A 558 5.74 -31.74 12.65
N GLY A 559 5.74 -31.50 11.34
CA GLY A 559 5.35 -32.54 10.38
C GLY A 559 6.23 -33.78 10.50
N PHE A 560 7.55 -33.60 10.64
CA PHE A 560 8.46 -34.70 10.90
C PHE A 560 8.09 -35.46 12.20
N SER A 561 7.78 -34.72 13.27
CA SER A 561 7.37 -35.28 14.56
C SER A 561 6.07 -36.06 14.51
N ASP A 562 5.02 -35.51 13.87
CA ASP A 562 3.72 -36.15 13.70
C ASP A 562 3.89 -37.47 12.95
N GLN A 563 4.69 -37.47 11.88
CA GLN A 563 4.94 -38.67 11.10
C GLN A 563 5.74 -39.72 11.89
N ALA A 564 6.74 -39.29 12.67
CA ALA A 564 7.49 -40.18 13.55
C ALA A 564 6.58 -40.87 14.58
N LYS A 565 5.67 -40.11 15.18
CA LYS A 565 4.67 -40.62 16.13
C LYS A 565 3.74 -41.63 15.50
N GLU A 566 3.22 -41.36 14.30
CA GLU A 566 2.37 -42.29 13.53
C GLU A 566 3.07 -43.63 13.25
N PHE A 567 4.40 -43.61 13.06
CA PHE A 567 5.22 -44.81 12.84
C PHE A 567 5.74 -45.44 14.15
N GLY A 568 5.39 -44.88 15.31
CA GLY A 568 5.82 -45.39 16.62
C GLY A 568 7.25 -45.05 17.04
N ASP A 569 7.95 -44.17 16.32
CA ASP A 569 9.26 -43.63 16.73
C ASP A 569 9.07 -42.46 17.71
N THR A 570 8.76 -42.81 18.96
CA THR A 570 8.48 -41.82 20.02
C THR A 570 9.67 -40.90 20.27
N LYS A 571 10.90 -41.43 20.20
CA LYS A 571 12.12 -40.65 20.45
C LYS A 571 12.34 -39.60 19.38
N ALA A 572 12.23 -39.96 18.10
CA ALA A 572 12.35 -38.98 17.02
C ALA A 572 11.23 -37.95 17.06
N SER A 573 10.02 -38.38 17.39
CA SER A 573 8.86 -37.50 17.56
C SER A 573 9.08 -36.47 18.67
N GLU A 574 9.46 -36.90 19.88
CA GLU A 574 9.72 -36.01 21.02
C GLU A 574 10.82 -34.99 20.72
N VAL A 575 11.93 -35.43 20.14
CA VAL A 575 13.05 -34.52 19.80
C VAL A 575 12.63 -33.49 18.76
N ALA A 576 11.96 -33.91 17.68
CA ALA A 576 11.51 -32.98 16.64
C ALA A 576 10.43 -32.02 17.17
N TYR A 577 9.54 -32.50 18.04
CA TYR A 577 8.54 -31.69 18.74
C TYR A 577 9.20 -30.62 19.59
N GLU A 578 10.15 -30.99 20.46
CA GLU A 578 10.87 -30.05 21.33
C GLU A 578 11.66 -29.00 20.54
N ILE A 579 12.15 -29.35 19.35
CA ILE A 579 12.81 -28.40 18.44
C ILE A 579 11.80 -27.38 17.90
N ALA A 580 10.64 -27.84 17.45
CA ALA A 580 9.60 -26.98 16.89
C ALA A 580 8.96 -26.06 17.94
N GLU A 581 8.69 -26.59 19.14
CA GLU A 581 8.05 -25.90 20.28
C GLU A 581 8.88 -24.70 20.77
N LYS A 582 10.19 -24.68 20.50
CA LYS A 582 11.06 -23.53 20.80
C LYS A 582 10.77 -22.29 19.95
N VAL A 583 10.01 -22.45 18.87
CA VAL A 583 9.72 -21.40 17.88
C VAL A 583 8.24 -21.00 17.92
N LEU A 584 7.33 -21.97 17.83
CA LEU A 584 5.89 -21.77 17.86
C LEU A 584 5.23 -22.89 18.65
N SER A 585 4.09 -22.63 19.28
CA SER A 585 3.43 -23.63 20.11
C SER A 585 2.68 -24.68 19.30
N TYR A 586 2.55 -25.90 19.81
CA TYR A 586 1.79 -26.94 19.10
C TYR A 586 0.32 -26.56 18.84
N ASN A 587 -0.29 -25.76 19.72
CA ASN A 587 -1.64 -25.26 19.50
C ASN A 587 -1.73 -24.30 18.29
N GLU A 588 -0.74 -23.42 18.10
CA GLU A 588 -0.69 -22.55 16.91
C GLU A 588 -0.46 -23.34 15.63
N TYR A 589 0.30 -24.44 15.69
CA TYR A 589 0.46 -25.38 14.58
C TYR A 589 -0.88 -26.04 14.23
N LEU A 590 -1.58 -26.62 15.21
CA LEU A 590 -2.87 -27.27 15.00
C LEU A 590 -3.95 -26.30 14.52
N GLU A 591 -4.00 -25.07 15.06
CA GLU A 591 -4.96 -24.05 14.63
C GLU A 591 -4.86 -23.78 13.12
N VAL A 592 -3.64 -23.69 12.58
CA VAL A 592 -3.44 -23.50 11.14
C VAL A 592 -3.93 -24.71 10.35
N PHE A 593 -3.66 -25.92 10.81
CA PHE A 593 -4.12 -27.15 10.15
C PHE A 593 -5.64 -27.28 10.18
N ASP A 594 -6.28 -27.11 11.34
CA ASP A 594 -7.73 -27.19 11.50
C ASP A 594 -8.47 -26.12 10.68
N ARG A 595 -7.88 -24.92 10.60
CA ARG A 595 -8.44 -23.82 9.81
C ARG A 595 -8.29 -24.03 8.31
N ARG A 596 -7.21 -24.68 7.87
CA ARG A 596 -6.79 -24.70 6.46
C ARG A 596 -6.94 -26.04 5.76
N LEU A 597 -7.07 -27.14 6.48
CA LEU A 597 -7.24 -28.47 5.91
C LEU A 597 -8.62 -29.00 6.27
N GLY A 598 -9.36 -29.41 5.25
CA GLY A 598 -10.59 -30.16 5.43
C GLY A 598 -10.34 -31.61 5.82
N PRO A 599 -11.41 -32.34 6.18
CA PRO A 599 -11.32 -33.72 6.65
C PRO A 599 -10.75 -34.71 5.62
N LYS A 600 -10.68 -34.34 4.33
CA LYS A 600 -10.04 -35.16 3.29
C LYS A 600 -8.67 -34.62 2.87
N GLY A 601 -8.13 -33.64 3.60
CA GLY A 601 -6.85 -32.99 3.30
C GLY A 601 -6.93 -31.94 2.19
N GLU A 602 -8.14 -31.53 1.81
CA GLU A 602 -8.38 -30.42 0.89
C GLU A 602 -8.06 -29.08 1.53
N MET A 603 -7.50 -28.15 0.77
CA MET A 603 -7.20 -26.81 1.27
C MET A 603 -8.46 -25.96 1.36
N ARG A 604 -8.66 -25.31 2.51
CA ARG A 604 -9.74 -24.35 2.79
C ARG A 604 -9.24 -22.92 2.78
N ILE A 605 -10.08 -22.02 2.28
CA ILE A 605 -9.91 -20.59 2.48
C ILE A 605 -10.78 -20.08 3.62
N THR A 606 -10.33 -19.00 4.21
CA THR A 606 -11.03 -18.24 5.24
C THR A 606 -11.59 -16.97 4.63
N GLU A 607 -12.57 -16.35 5.28
CA GLU A 607 -13.10 -15.04 4.86
C GLU A 607 -12.00 -13.98 4.76
N LYS A 608 -11.01 -14.01 5.67
CA LYS A 608 -9.86 -13.10 5.63
C LYS A 608 -9.01 -13.22 4.37
N ASP A 609 -9.04 -14.36 3.70
CA ASP A 609 -8.32 -14.52 2.43
C ASP A 609 -9.09 -13.90 1.25
N LEU A 610 -10.41 -13.74 1.38
CA LEU A 610 -11.22 -13.01 0.40
C LEU A 610 -10.98 -11.50 0.48
N GLU A 611 -10.71 -10.99 1.69
CA GLU A 611 -10.41 -9.58 1.97
C GLU A 611 -8.99 -9.14 1.51
N LYS A 612 -8.05 -10.10 1.40
CA LYS A 612 -6.59 -9.83 1.25
C LYS A 612 -6.01 -10.13 -0.13
N ILE A 613 -6.85 -10.28 -1.15
CA ILE A 613 -6.35 -10.39 -2.51
C ILE A 613 -5.98 -8.95 -2.95
N GLU A 614 -4.73 -8.57 -2.66
CA GLU A 614 -4.08 -7.32 -3.11
C GLU A 614 -3.26 -7.54 -4.38
#